data_AF-A0A6L6DYS9-F1
#
_entry.id   AF-A0A6L6DYS9-F1
#
_cell.length_a   1.000
_cell.length_b   1.000
_cell.length_c   1.000
_cell.angle_alpha   90.00
_cell.angle_beta   90.00
_cell.angle_gamma   90.00
#
_symmetry.space_group_name_H-M   'P 1'
#
loop_
_entity.id
_entity.type
_entity.pdbx_description
1 polymer ?
#
loop_
_entity_poly.entity_id
_entity_poly.type
_entity_poly.pdbx_seq_one_letter_code
_entity_poly.pdbx_strand_id
1 'polypeptide(L)'
;MAGFVTDLKSHAIDHGFHVHDERHFVETYSLRQLWEVDLHPEEACNGPIDLHVSLEIDPRTLLNFEDAVLAMDDPDDDPPEGFTFPLVFTWTFPPLVRPPDLLVLATEVAGLGGM
;
A
#
# COMPACT_ATOMS: atom_id res chain seq x y z
N MET A 1 -5.73 0.47 -10.92
CA MET A 1 -5.71 0.75 -9.46
C MET A 1 -6.57 -0.20 -8.63
N ALA A 2 -7.88 -0.33 -8.86
CA ALA A 2 -8.71 -1.28 -8.09
C ALA A 2 -8.23 -2.74 -8.17
N GLY A 3 -7.73 -3.18 -9.34
CA GLY A 3 -7.08 -4.48 -9.51
C GLY A 3 -5.84 -4.65 -8.64
N PHE A 4 -4.92 -3.68 -8.65
CA PHE A 4 -3.72 -3.69 -7.79
C PHE A 4 -4.05 -3.84 -6.30
N VAL A 5 -5.05 -3.12 -5.78
CA VAL A 5 -5.44 -3.26 -4.37
C VAL A 5 -6.07 -4.63 -4.10
N THR A 6 -6.79 -5.19 -5.08
CA THR A 6 -7.33 -6.55 -4.98
C THR A 6 -6.20 -7.57 -4.92
N ASP A 7 -5.21 -7.46 -5.81
CA ASP A 7 -4.06 -8.35 -5.87
C ASP A 7 -3.18 -8.24 -4.61
N LEU A 8 -2.98 -7.02 -4.10
CA LEU A 8 -2.27 -6.78 -2.84
C LEU A 8 -2.95 -7.50 -1.66
N LYS A 9 -4.28 -7.45 -1.58
CA LYS A 9 -5.04 -8.16 -0.55
C LYS A 9 -4.91 -9.67 -0.71
N SER A 10 -5.06 -10.19 -1.93
CA SER A 10 -4.89 -11.61 -2.20
C SER A 10 -3.49 -12.08 -1.79
N HIS A 11 -2.46 -11.32 -2.13
CA HIS A 11 -1.08 -11.59 -1.72
C HIS A 11 -0.94 -11.59 -0.19
N ALA A 12 -1.50 -10.61 0.51
CA ALA A 12 -1.45 -10.57 1.97
C ALA A 12 -2.11 -11.80 2.60
N ILE A 13 -3.27 -12.23 2.09
CA ILE A 13 -4.00 -13.42 2.54
C ILE A 13 -3.16 -14.68 2.32
N ASP A 14 -2.56 -14.84 1.14
CA ASP A 14 -1.70 -15.98 0.81
C ASP A 14 -0.47 -16.08 1.75
N HIS A 15 -0.04 -14.95 2.31
CA HIS A 15 1.07 -14.85 3.25
C HIS A 15 0.65 -14.86 4.73
N GLY A 16 -0.57 -15.28 5.05
CA GLY A 16 -1.02 -15.50 6.43
C GLY A 16 -1.48 -14.24 7.16
N PHE A 17 -1.87 -13.20 6.42
CA PHE A 17 -2.60 -12.06 6.98
C PHE A 17 -4.10 -12.24 6.84
N HIS A 18 -4.82 -11.78 7.86
CA HIS A 18 -6.27 -11.69 7.86
C HIS A 18 -6.67 -10.23 7.64
N VAL A 19 -7.58 -10.00 6.68
CA VAL A 19 -8.12 -8.66 6.38
C VAL A 19 -9.26 -8.37 7.35
N HIS A 20 -9.13 -7.30 8.12
CA HIS A 20 -10.12 -6.88 9.12
C HIS A 20 -11.14 -5.90 8.55
N ASP A 21 -10.68 -4.86 7.84
CA ASP A 21 -11.55 -3.85 7.24
C ASP A 21 -10.94 -3.30 5.95
N GLU A 22 -11.79 -2.82 5.05
CA GLU A 22 -11.39 -2.18 3.79
C GLU A 22 -12.25 -0.95 3.54
N ARG A 23 -11.58 0.15 3.20
CA ARG A 23 -12.24 1.41 2.89
C ARG A 23 -11.67 1.98 1.59
N HIS A 24 -12.57 2.41 0.72
CA HIS A 24 -12.22 3.14 -0.49
C HIS A 24 -12.98 4.46 -0.51
N PHE A 25 -12.23 5.56 -0.46
CA PHE A 25 -12.74 6.91 -0.49
C PHE A 25 -12.46 7.54 -1.86
N VAL A 26 -13.49 8.17 -2.42
CA VAL A 26 -13.37 9.01 -3.61
C VAL A 26 -13.91 10.38 -3.25
N GLU A 27 -13.01 11.37 -3.20
CA GLU A 27 -13.42 12.74 -2.93
C GLU A 27 -14.03 13.38 -4.19
N THR A 28 -15.28 13.84 -4.11
CA THR A 28 -16.01 14.36 -5.28
C THR A 28 -15.41 15.65 -5.85
N TYR A 29 -14.82 16.51 -5.01
CA TYR A 29 -14.30 17.81 -5.45
C TYR A 29 -12.87 17.75 -5.99
N SER A 30 -11.99 17.02 -5.29
CA SER A 30 -10.59 16.90 -5.68
C SER A 30 -10.35 15.74 -6.65
N LEU A 31 -11.28 14.78 -6.76
CA LEU A 31 -11.13 13.47 -7.43
C LEU A 31 -10.02 12.60 -6.84
N ARG A 32 -9.53 12.96 -5.65
CA ARG A 32 -8.54 12.19 -4.93
C ARG A 32 -9.14 10.86 -4.48
N GLN A 33 -8.38 9.80 -4.68
CA GLN A 33 -8.77 8.46 -4.24
C GLN A 33 -7.84 8.01 -3.13
N LEU A 34 -8.41 7.41 -2.10
CA LEU A 34 -7.67 6.84 -0.98
C LEU A 34 -8.21 5.43 -0.73
N TRP A 35 -7.32 4.46 -0.77
CA TRP A 35 -7.61 3.10 -0.39
C TRP A 35 -6.92 2.80 0.93
N GLU A 36 -7.66 2.24 1.86
CA GLU A 36 -7.17 1.81 3.16
C GLU A 36 -7.57 0.36 3.40
N VAL A 37 -6.62 -0.44 3.86
CA VAL A 37 -6.84 -1.82 4.25
C VAL A 37 -6.24 -2.02 5.63
N ASP A 38 -7.06 -2.47 6.56
CA ASP A 38 -6.64 -2.90 7.89
C ASP A 38 -6.47 -4.42 7.86
N LEU A 39 -5.26 -4.90 8.15
CA LEU A 39 -4.93 -6.32 8.18
C LEU A 39 -4.02 -6.63 9.37
N HIS A 40 -3.99 -7.88 9.78
CA HIS A 40 -3.08 -8.32 10.84
C HIS A 40 -2.68 -9.78 10.59
N PRO A 41 -1.55 -10.25 11.14
CA PRO A 41 -1.19 -11.65 11.06
C PRO A 41 -2.30 -12.54 11.64
N GLU A 42 -2.58 -13.68 11.02
CA GLU A 42 -3.63 -14.61 11.46
C GLU A 42 -3.41 -15.07 12.91
N GLU A 43 -2.15 -15.30 13.30
CA GLU A 43 -1.75 -15.65 14.68
C GLU A 43 -2.09 -14.56 15.71
N ALA A 44 -2.24 -13.32 15.25
CA ALA A 44 -2.57 -12.16 16.08
C ALA A 44 -4.04 -11.75 15.97
N CYS A 45 -4.92 -12.61 15.44
CA CYS A 45 -6.36 -12.32 15.34
C CYS A 45 -6.97 -12.02 16.71
N ASN A 46 -7.66 -10.87 16.85
CA ASN A 46 -8.14 -10.29 18.11
C ASN A 46 -7.04 -9.84 19.09
N GLY A 47 -5.80 -9.78 18.63
CA GLY A 47 -4.67 -9.21 19.36
C GLY A 47 -4.54 -7.71 19.15
N PRO A 48 -3.61 -7.05 19.87
CA PRO A 48 -3.35 -5.61 19.77
C PRO A 48 -2.43 -5.24 18.59
N ILE A 49 -2.03 -6.22 17.77
CA ILE A 49 -1.18 -5.99 16.59
C ILE A 49 -2.08 -5.72 15.40
N ASP A 50 -1.80 -4.62 14.72
CA ASP A 50 -2.57 -4.20 13.56
C ASP A 50 -1.63 -3.57 12.51
N LEU A 51 -1.93 -3.79 11.24
CA LEU A 51 -1.24 -3.19 10.10
C LEU A 51 -2.28 -2.44 9.27
N HIS A 52 -2.16 -1.12 9.25
CA HIS A 52 -2.92 -0.24 8.39
C HIS A 52 -2.10 0.07 7.13
N VAL A 53 -2.62 -0.30 5.97
CA VAL A 53 -2.03 0.01 4.66
C VAL A 53 -2.87 1.06 3.97
N SER A 54 -2.26 2.17 3.56
CA SER A 54 -2.92 3.22 2.79
C SER A 54 -2.24 3.48 1.46
N LEU A 55 -3.04 3.56 0.40
CA LEU A 55 -2.64 3.94 -0.94
C LEU A 55 -3.37 5.21 -1.33
N GLU A 56 -2.62 6.28 -1.49
CA GLU A 56 -3.15 7.57 -1.91
C GLU A 56 -2.86 7.81 -3.39
N ILE A 57 -3.91 8.19 -4.12
CA ILE A 57 -3.83 8.46 -5.54
C ILE A 57 -4.17 9.93 -5.78
N ASP A 58 -3.13 10.70 -6.13
CA ASP A 58 -3.31 12.04 -6.66
C ASP A 58 -3.90 11.96 -8.08
N PRO A 59 -5.02 12.64 -8.34
CA PRO A 59 -5.72 12.51 -9.61
C PRO A 59 -4.93 13.14 -10.76
N ARG A 60 -4.09 14.14 -10.53
CA ARG A 60 -3.25 14.71 -11.60
C ARG A 60 -2.16 13.73 -12.00
N THR A 61 -1.51 13.09 -11.03
CA THR A 61 -0.53 12.03 -11.28
C THR A 61 -1.16 10.86 -12.02
N LEU A 62 -2.36 10.42 -11.62
CA LEU A 62 -3.09 9.35 -12.30
C LEU A 62 -3.44 9.71 -13.74
N LEU A 63 -4.04 10.88 -13.97
CA LEU A 63 -4.43 11.31 -15.32
C LEU A 63 -3.22 11.46 -16.23
N ASN A 64 -2.13 12.06 -15.75
CA ASN A 64 -0.91 12.18 -16.53
C ASN A 64 -0.28 10.81 -16.84
N PHE A 65 -0.39 9.85 -15.93
CA PHE A 65 0.06 8.48 -16.15
C PHE A 65 -0.79 7.79 -17.22
N GLU A 66 -2.12 7.90 -17.14
CA GLU A 66 -3.04 7.37 -18.14
C GLU A 66 -2.77 7.97 -19.53
N ASP A 67 -2.57 9.29 -19.62
CA ASP A 67 -2.21 9.97 -20.87
C ASP A 67 -0.87 9.45 -21.43
N ALA A 68 0.14 9.25 -20.58
CA ALA A 68 1.44 8.73 -20.99
C ALA A 68 1.36 7.29 -21.49
N VAL A 69 0.59 6.43 -20.82
CA VAL A 69 0.35 5.04 -21.23
C VAL A 69 -0.43 4.98 -22.55
N LEU A 70 -1.46 5.81 -22.72
CA LEU A 70 -2.25 5.88 -23.95
C LEU A 70 -1.43 6.38 -25.16
N ALA A 71 -0.36 7.13 -24.91
CA ALA A 71 0.55 7.63 -25.94
C ALA A 71 1.65 6.62 -26.33
N MET A 72 1.73 5.45 -25.68
CA MET A 72 2.69 4.41 -26.03
C MET A 72 2.30 3.70 -27.33
N ASP A 73 3.30 3.41 -28.15
CA ASP A 73 3.11 2.69 -29.43
C ASP A 73 2.81 1.20 -29.23
N ASP A 74 3.39 0.59 -28.19
CA ASP A 74 3.13 -0.80 -27.79
C ASP A 74 2.55 -0.82 -26.36
N PRO A 75 1.32 -1.33 -26.15
CA PRO A 75 0.71 -1.44 -24.82
C PRO A 75 1.35 -2.51 -23.92
N ASP A 76 2.19 -3.41 -24.46
CA ASP A 76 2.90 -4.44 -23.69
C ASP A 76 4.31 -4.01 -23.24
N ASP A 77 4.78 -2.83 -23.66
CA ASP A 77 6.07 -2.26 -23.23
C ASP A 77 6.02 -1.78 -21.77
N ASP A 78 7.21 -1.61 -21.17
CA ASP A 78 7.34 -1.17 -19.78
C ASP A 78 6.65 0.20 -19.56
N PRO A 79 5.93 0.37 -18.44
CA PRO A 79 5.19 1.60 -18.17
C PRO A 79 6.12 2.81 -18.03
N PRO A 80 5.64 4.02 -18.33
CA PRO A 80 6.44 5.22 -18.27
C PRO A 80 6.90 5.50 -16.84
N GLU A 81 8.18 5.84 -16.70
CA GLU A 81 8.80 6.18 -15.40
C GLU A 81 8.40 7.59 -14.92
N GLY A 82 8.66 7.89 -13.65
CA GLY A 82 8.47 9.22 -13.05
C GLY A 82 7.11 9.45 -12.39
N PHE A 83 6.25 8.43 -12.38
CA PHE A 83 5.00 8.43 -11.63
C PHE A 83 5.18 7.67 -10.32
N THR A 84 4.74 8.26 -9.21
CA THR A 84 4.87 7.65 -7.89
C THR A 84 3.54 7.74 -7.15
N PHE A 85 3.07 6.61 -6.65
CA PHE A 85 1.89 6.51 -5.81
C PHE A 85 2.34 6.05 -4.43
N PRO A 86 2.21 6.88 -3.38
CA PRO A 86 2.67 6.53 -2.05
C PRO A 86 1.81 5.39 -1.47
N LEU A 87 2.47 4.28 -1.15
CA LEU A 87 1.94 3.16 -0.40
C LEU A 87 2.55 3.18 1.00
N VAL A 88 1.74 3.43 2.03
CA VAL A 88 2.20 3.63 3.40
C VAL A 88 1.75 2.44 4.25
N PHE A 89 2.70 1.87 5.01
CA PHE A 89 2.46 0.79 5.95
C PHE A 89 2.60 1.33 7.37
N THR A 90 1.53 1.28 8.16
CA THR A 90 1.52 1.74 9.55
C THR A 90 1.27 0.55 10.46
N TRP A 91 2.30 0.14 11.21
CA TRP A 91 2.20 -0.95 12.17
C TRP A 91 1.90 -0.42 13.57
N THR A 92 0.89 -1.03 14.20
CA THR A 92 0.58 -0.85 15.62
C THR A 92 1.02 -2.09 16.39
N PHE A 93 1.84 -1.88 17.43
CA PHE A 93 2.30 -2.95 18.30
C PHE A 93 1.83 -2.70 19.74
N PRO A 94 1.56 -3.77 20.53
CA PRO A 94 1.38 -3.63 21.97
C PRO A 94 2.64 -3.08 22.64
N PRO A 95 2.55 -2.60 23.90
CA PRO A 95 3.72 -2.22 24.67
C PRO A 95 4.75 -3.35 24.70
N LEU A 96 5.86 -3.15 23.98
CA LEU A 96 6.89 -4.17 23.87
C LEU A 96 7.75 -4.16 25.13
N VAL A 97 7.80 -5.29 25.83
CA VAL A 97 8.68 -5.47 27.00
C VAL A 97 10.16 -5.30 26.62
N ARG A 98 10.50 -5.62 25.37
CA ARG A 98 11.80 -5.34 24.74
C ARG A 98 11.55 -4.75 23.36
N PRO A 99 11.55 -3.42 23.20
CA PRO A 99 11.35 -2.80 21.90
C PRO A 99 12.54 -3.12 20.98
N PRO A 100 12.31 -3.31 19.67
CA PRO A 100 13.38 -3.43 18.70
C PRO A 100 14.13 -2.10 18.58
N ASP A 101 15.37 -2.17 18.13
CA ASP A 101 16.11 -0.97 17.74
C ASP A 101 15.49 -0.41 16.45
N LEU A 102 14.85 0.76 16.56
CA LEU A 102 14.13 1.38 15.45
C LEU A 102 15.07 1.82 14.32
N LEU A 103 16.34 2.11 14.60
CA LEU A 103 17.31 2.46 13.55
C LEU A 103 17.69 1.21 12.74
N VAL A 104 17.86 0.07 13.40
CA VAL A 104 18.12 -1.20 12.73
C VAL A 104 16.91 -1.61 11.89
N LEU A 105 15.71 -1.56 12.47
CA LEU A 105 14.47 -1.87 11.76
C LEU A 105 14.28 -0.97 10.53
N ALA A 106 14.48 0.34 10.67
CA ALA A 106 14.39 1.27 9.55
C ALA A 106 15.41 0.96 8.45
N THR A 107 16.63 0.53 8.81
CA THR A 107 17.68 0.17 7.86
C THR A 107 17.37 -1.13 7.12
N GLU A 108 16.88 -2.14 7.83
CA GLU A 108 16.50 -3.43 7.22
C GLU A 108 15.29 -3.26 6.29
N VAL A 109 14.32 -2.42 6.68
CA VAL A 109 13.14 -2.12 5.85
C VAL A 109 13.50 -1.27 4.62
N ALA A 110 14.42 -0.30 4.75
CA ALA A 110 14.88 0.50 3.61
C ALA A 110 15.43 -0.39 2.47
N GLY A 111 16.17 -1.45 2.83
CA GLY A 111 16.72 -2.41 1.87
C GLY A 111 15.67 -3.24 1.13
N LEU A 112 14.45 -3.38 1.66
CA LEU A 112 13.34 -4.07 0.98
C LEU A 112 12.64 -3.16 -0.06
N GLY A 113 12.69 -1.84 0.14
CA GLY A 113 12.09 -0.83 -0.75
C GLY A 113 12.95 -0.44 -1.95
N GLY A 114 14.15 -1.01 -2.09
CA GLY A 114 15.04 -0.74 -3.22
C GLY A 114 15.74 0.62 -3.22
N MET A 115 15.79 1.31 -2.07
CA MET A 115 16.60 2.54 -1.88
C MET A 115 17.93 2.26 -1.20
#